data_AF-A0A538AM51-F1
#
_entry.id   AF-A0A538AM51-F1
#
_cell.length_a   1.000
_cell.length_b   1.000
_cell.length_c   1.000
_cell.angle_alpha   90.00
_cell.angle_beta   90.00
_cell.angle_gamma   90.00
#
_symmetry.space_group_name_H-M   'P 1'
#
loop_
_entity.id
_entity.type
_entity.pdbx_description
1 polymer ?
#
loop_
_entity_poly.entity_id
_entity_poly.type
_entity_poly.pdbx_seq_one_letter_code
_entity_poly.pdbx_strand_id
1 'polypeptide(L)'
;MSLPVRPLLTVIGLILAVWFVRAVGSNAQTGAPQEWVTPQEVLVLFNARWPDEDGNYRSDSQDVAEYYAARRGIPREHLLGLAVTERQSKPDNLAYPDFFRRVLVPTRQRLAELATRGTHIHYIVTCYGMPPCGNPPSTTPAAAP
;
A
#
# COMPACT_ATOMS: atom_id res chain seq x y z
N MET A 1 -20.65 29.23 76.66
CA MET A 1 -21.15 28.58 75.44
C MET A 1 -20.03 27.72 74.85
N SER A 2 -20.36 26.46 74.55
CA SER A 2 -19.60 25.49 73.74
C SER A 2 -18.36 24.82 74.36
N LEU A 3 -18.66 23.61 74.89
CA LEU A 3 -17.86 22.38 75.05
C LEU A 3 -17.17 21.92 73.71
N PRO A 4 -16.48 20.77 73.62
CA PRO A 4 -15.35 20.23 74.40
C PRO A 4 -14.36 19.35 73.54
N VAL A 5 -13.46 18.60 74.23
CA VAL A 5 -12.94 17.23 73.91
C VAL A 5 -12.12 17.06 72.62
N ARG A 6 -10.78 16.98 72.69
CA ARG A 6 -9.91 15.80 72.96
C ARG A 6 -9.76 14.80 71.78
N PRO A 7 -8.54 14.19 71.68
CA PRO A 7 -7.89 13.73 70.46
C PRO A 7 -8.26 12.27 70.16
N LEU A 8 -7.52 11.64 69.24
CA LEU A 8 -7.48 10.19 68.93
C LEU A 8 -8.11 9.86 67.57
N LEU A 9 -7.29 9.88 66.51
CA LEU A 9 -7.44 9.01 65.33
C LEU A 9 -6.18 9.10 64.46
N THR A 10 -5.04 8.84 65.10
CA THR A 10 -3.89 8.24 64.43
C THR A 10 -4.34 6.85 63.95
N VAL A 11 -3.92 6.42 62.75
CA VAL A 11 -3.95 5.00 62.26
C VAL A 11 -5.23 4.49 61.55
N ILE A 12 -5.90 5.27 60.68
CA ILE A 12 -6.87 4.70 59.70
C ILE A 12 -6.59 5.12 58.24
N GLY A 13 -5.62 6.01 57.99
CA GLY A 13 -5.31 6.48 56.62
C GLY A 13 -4.45 5.56 55.76
N LEU A 14 -3.89 4.47 56.30
CA LEU A 14 -2.76 3.75 55.68
C LEU A 14 -3.01 2.25 55.39
N ILE A 15 -4.27 1.79 55.40
CA ILE A 15 -4.63 0.38 55.08
C ILE A 15 -5.56 0.28 53.84
N LEU A 16 -5.83 1.38 53.13
CA LEU A 16 -6.57 1.36 51.84
C LEU A 16 -5.69 1.55 50.60
N ALA A 17 -4.36 1.54 50.73
CA ALA A 17 -3.43 1.77 49.61
C ALA A 17 -2.76 0.49 49.07
N VAL A 18 -3.09 -0.70 49.58
CA VAL A 18 -2.36 -1.95 49.27
C VAL A 18 -3.22 -3.00 48.53
N TRP A 19 -4.48 -2.70 48.20
CA TRP A 19 -5.40 -3.70 47.61
C TRP A 19 -5.96 -3.40 46.22
N PHE A 20 -5.31 -2.57 45.39
CA PHE A 20 -5.71 -2.48 43.97
C PHE A 20 -4.53 -2.38 42.99
N VAL A 21 -3.42 -3.05 43.30
CA VAL A 21 -2.46 -3.50 42.26
C VAL A 21 -2.73 -4.99 42.01
N ARG A 22 -3.71 -5.28 41.15
CA ARG A 22 -3.77 -6.44 40.24
C ARG A 22 -5.12 -6.48 39.52
N ALA A 23 -5.27 -5.59 38.56
CA ALA A 23 -6.05 -5.86 37.38
C ALA A 23 -5.33 -5.22 36.18
N VAL A 24 -4.10 -5.70 35.93
CA VAL A 24 -3.62 -5.78 34.55
C VAL A 24 -4.53 -6.81 33.92
N GLY A 25 -5.71 -6.36 33.48
CA GLY A 25 -6.49 -7.12 32.55
C GLY A 25 -5.59 -7.29 31.34
N SER A 26 -5.09 -8.51 31.13
CA SER A 26 -4.81 -8.97 29.79
C SER A 26 -6.10 -8.73 29.01
N ASN A 27 -6.18 -7.60 28.32
CA ASN A 27 -7.03 -7.51 27.16
C ASN A 27 -6.44 -8.59 26.25
N ALA A 28 -7.05 -9.77 26.29
CA ALA A 28 -6.94 -10.71 25.20
C ALA A 28 -7.29 -9.87 23.98
N GLN A 29 -6.26 -9.57 23.16
CA GLN A 29 -6.39 -8.82 21.93
C GLN A 29 -7.38 -9.62 21.10
N THR A 30 -8.66 -9.29 21.24
CA THR A 30 -9.73 -9.84 20.43
C THR A 30 -9.34 -9.42 19.03
N GLY A 31 -9.03 -10.41 18.18
CA GLY A 31 -8.22 -10.27 16.98
C GLY A 31 -8.32 -8.88 16.37
N ALA A 32 -7.17 -8.21 16.24
CA ALA A 32 -7.09 -6.97 15.48
C ALA A 32 -7.89 -7.20 14.19
N PRO A 33 -8.86 -6.31 13.85
CA PRO A 33 -9.57 -6.45 12.58
C PRO A 33 -8.51 -6.63 11.51
N GLN A 34 -8.67 -7.61 10.62
CA GLN A 34 -7.83 -7.68 9.42
C GLN A 34 -7.83 -6.27 8.84
N GLU A 35 -6.66 -5.64 8.83
CA GLU A 35 -6.48 -4.28 8.35
C GLU A 35 -6.93 -4.31 6.90
N TRP A 36 -8.17 -3.89 6.67
CA TRP A 36 -8.73 -3.89 5.34
C TRP A 36 -7.93 -2.87 4.56
N VAL A 37 -7.29 -3.34 3.50
CA VAL A 37 -6.57 -2.53 2.53
C VAL A 37 -7.39 -1.30 2.21
N THR A 38 -6.88 -0.13 2.58
CA THR A 38 -7.57 1.10 2.26
C THR A 38 -7.29 1.48 0.80
N PRO A 39 -8.19 2.17 0.10
CA PRO A 39 -7.91 2.66 -1.24
C PRO A 39 -6.65 3.55 -1.32
N GLN A 40 -6.19 4.10 -0.20
CA GLN A 40 -4.96 4.88 -0.12
C GLN A 40 -3.68 4.03 -0.13
N GLU A 41 -3.78 2.72 0.09
CA GLU A 41 -2.64 1.81 0.10
C GLU A 41 -2.48 1.06 -1.23
N VAL A 42 -3.19 1.49 -2.27
CA VAL A 42 -3.20 0.84 -3.58
C VAL A 42 -2.59 1.76 -4.63
N LEU A 43 -1.65 1.24 -5.42
CA LEU A 43 -1.09 1.85 -6.62
C LEU A 43 -1.59 1.09 -7.86
N VAL A 44 -2.13 1.80 -8.83
CA VAL A 44 -2.62 1.21 -10.08
C VAL A 44 -1.63 1.53 -11.21
N LEU A 45 -1.16 0.51 -11.91
CA LEU A 45 -0.26 0.63 -13.05
C LEU A 45 -1.04 0.42 -14.34
N PHE A 46 -0.85 1.32 -15.31
CA PHE A 46 -1.45 1.19 -16.64
C PHE A 46 -0.43 1.47 -17.74
N ASN A 47 -0.70 0.93 -18.92
CA ASN A 47 0.15 1.16 -20.08
C ASN A 47 -0.32 2.42 -20.82
N ALA A 48 0.44 3.51 -20.67
CA ALA A 48 0.15 4.80 -21.29
C ALA A 48 0.32 4.79 -22.82
N ARG A 49 0.91 3.72 -23.38
CA ARG A 49 1.10 3.50 -24.82
C ARG A 49 0.25 2.35 -25.37
N TRP A 50 -0.74 1.89 -24.61
CA TRP A 50 -1.73 0.94 -25.12
C TRP A 50 -2.52 1.59 -26.28
N PRO A 51 -2.94 0.83 -27.31
CA PRO A 51 -3.86 1.32 -28.33
C PRO A 51 -5.06 2.08 -27.73
N ASP A 52 -5.49 3.09 -28.47
CA ASP A 52 -6.71 3.85 -28.28
C ASP A 52 -7.71 3.29 -29.30
N GLU A 53 -8.56 2.36 -28.87
CA GLU A 53 -9.53 1.72 -29.77
C GLU A 53 -10.84 2.50 -29.87
N ASP A 54 -11.13 3.36 -28.88
CA ASP A 54 -12.36 4.17 -28.84
C ASP A 54 -12.20 5.58 -29.42
N GLY A 55 -10.97 6.00 -29.75
CA GLY A 55 -10.63 7.26 -30.40
C GLY A 55 -10.70 8.47 -29.47
N ASN A 56 -10.55 8.28 -28.16
CA ASN A 56 -10.69 9.35 -27.17
C ASN A 56 -9.38 10.12 -26.86
N TYR A 57 -8.31 9.85 -27.62
CA TYR A 57 -6.95 10.39 -27.45
C TYR A 57 -6.24 9.95 -26.16
N ARG A 58 -6.70 8.86 -25.55
CA ARG A 58 -6.11 8.24 -24.37
C ARG A 58 -5.98 6.75 -24.62
N SER A 59 -5.09 6.10 -23.90
CA SER A 59 -4.97 4.65 -24.04
C SER A 59 -6.13 3.96 -23.32
N ASP A 60 -6.70 2.91 -23.89
CA ASP A 60 -7.82 2.19 -23.23
C ASP A 60 -7.39 1.65 -21.85
N SER A 61 -6.10 1.32 -21.70
CA SER A 61 -5.51 0.93 -20.42
C SER A 61 -5.64 2.03 -19.36
N GLN A 62 -5.50 3.30 -19.75
CA GLN A 62 -5.73 4.45 -18.87
C GLN A 62 -7.20 4.56 -18.48
N ASP A 63 -8.14 4.35 -19.41
CA ASP A 63 -9.57 4.42 -19.13
C ASP A 63 -10.02 3.35 -18.15
N VAL A 64 -9.51 2.12 -18.31
CA VAL A 64 -9.72 1.03 -17.34
C VAL A 64 -9.15 1.38 -15.96
N ALA A 65 -7.95 1.98 -15.90
CA ALA A 65 -7.31 2.37 -14.65
C ALA A 65 -8.10 3.47 -13.92
N GLU A 66 -8.52 4.50 -14.65
CA GLU A 66 -9.33 5.59 -14.09
C GLU A 66 -10.71 5.09 -13.65
N TYR A 67 -11.36 4.24 -14.44
CA TYR A 67 -12.62 3.61 -14.05
C TYR A 67 -12.46 2.77 -12.77
N TYR A 68 -11.42 1.94 -12.70
CA TYR A 68 -11.15 1.10 -11.53
C TYR A 68 -10.88 1.95 -10.29
N ALA A 69 -10.05 2.99 -10.42
CA ALA A 69 -9.73 3.89 -9.31
C ALA A 69 -10.97 4.65 -8.82
N ALA A 70 -11.77 5.20 -9.73
CA ALA A 70 -13.02 5.88 -9.38
C ALA A 70 -13.99 4.93 -8.67
N ARG A 71 -14.13 3.69 -9.15
CA ARG A 71 -15.02 2.68 -8.56
C ARG A 71 -14.56 2.20 -7.18
N ARG A 72 -13.26 2.27 -6.88
CA ARG A 72 -12.67 1.82 -5.61
C ARG A 72 -12.32 2.95 -4.66
N GLY A 73 -12.52 4.21 -5.06
CA GLY A 73 -12.10 5.38 -4.28
C GLY A 73 -10.58 5.52 -4.16
N ILE A 74 -9.82 4.97 -5.11
CA ILE A 74 -8.36 5.11 -5.15
C ILE A 74 -8.04 6.54 -5.64
N PRO A 75 -7.19 7.30 -4.93
CA PRO A 75 -6.80 8.64 -5.35
C PRO A 75 -6.16 8.66 -6.74
N ARG A 76 -6.42 9.70 -7.54
CA ARG A 76 -5.92 9.79 -8.92
C ARG A 76 -4.38 9.83 -8.97
N GLU A 77 -3.76 10.41 -7.95
CA GLU A 77 -2.32 10.43 -7.75
C GLU A 77 -1.72 9.02 -7.51
N HIS A 78 -2.54 8.01 -7.26
CA HIS A 78 -2.11 6.61 -7.17
C HIS A 78 -2.30 5.86 -8.50
N LEU A 79 -2.54 6.56 -9.60
CA LEU A 79 -2.43 6.02 -10.95
C LEU A 79 -1.03 6.31 -11.51
N LEU A 80 -0.36 5.28 -12.02
CA LEU A 80 0.95 5.41 -12.65
C LEU A 80 0.90 4.87 -14.09
N GLY A 81 1.03 5.79 -15.04
CA GLY A 81 1.15 5.46 -16.46
C GLY A 81 2.57 5.10 -16.82
N LEU A 82 2.76 3.95 -17.48
CA LEU A 82 4.06 3.43 -17.88
C LEU A 82 4.12 3.25 -19.40
N ALA A 83 5.24 3.61 -20.00
CA ALA A 83 5.51 3.42 -21.43
C ALA A 83 6.10 2.03 -21.67
N VAL A 84 5.29 0.99 -21.50
CA VAL A 84 5.78 -0.39 -21.50
C VAL A 84 5.99 -0.93 -22.93
N THR A 85 5.12 -0.54 -23.85
CA THR A 85 5.22 -0.86 -25.28
C THR A 85 5.96 0.24 -26.05
N GLU A 86 6.75 -0.14 -27.05
CA GLU A 86 7.43 0.85 -27.91
C GLU A 86 6.47 1.54 -28.89
N ARG A 87 5.48 0.79 -29.39
CA ARG A 87 4.42 1.25 -30.29
C ARG A 87 3.05 1.08 -29.65
N GLN A 88 2.04 1.68 -30.28
CA GLN A 88 0.61 1.40 -30.05
C GLN A 88 0.26 -0.01 -30.57
N SER A 89 0.91 -1.03 -30.04
CA SER A 89 0.68 -2.43 -30.39
C SER A 89 0.81 -3.27 -29.15
N LYS A 90 0.12 -4.42 -29.14
CA LYS A 90 0.25 -5.42 -28.08
C LYS A 90 1.74 -5.77 -27.90
N PRO A 91 2.27 -5.82 -26.66
CA PRO A 91 3.67 -6.15 -26.44
C PRO A 91 3.90 -7.60 -26.87
N ASP A 92 4.79 -7.79 -27.83
CA ASP A 92 5.51 -9.05 -27.95
C ASP A 92 6.46 -9.13 -26.75
N ASN A 93 6.38 -10.25 -26.01
CA ASN A 93 7.12 -10.57 -24.78
C ASN A 93 8.24 -9.57 -24.39
N LEU A 94 8.01 -8.80 -23.32
CA LEU A 94 8.97 -7.81 -22.86
C LEU A 94 10.20 -8.50 -22.22
N ALA A 95 11.37 -8.26 -22.79
CA ALA A 95 12.62 -8.74 -22.22
C ALA A 95 12.86 -8.14 -20.82
N TYR A 96 13.49 -8.91 -19.92
CA TYR A 96 13.72 -8.46 -18.54
C TYR A 96 14.43 -7.11 -18.42
N PRO A 97 15.47 -6.77 -19.21
CA PRO A 97 16.12 -5.46 -19.12
C PRO A 97 15.15 -4.31 -19.40
N ASP A 98 14.23 -4.49 -20.36
CA ASP A 98 13.19 -3.52 -20.66
C ASP A 98 12.13 -3.46 -19.59
N PHE A 99 11.71 -4.60 -19.04
CA PHE A 99 10.80 -4.64 -17.88
C PHE A 99 11.39 -3.89 -16.68
N PHE A 100 12.66 -4.15 -16.35
CA PHE A 100 13.34 -3.49 -15.26
C PHE A 100 13.36 -1.96 -15.46
N ARG A 101 13.79 -1.52 -16.65
CA ARG A 101 13.91 -0.09 -16.98
C ARG A 101 12.56 0.62 -17.05
N ARG A 102 11.56 0.01 -17.68
CA ARG A 102 10.28 0.66 -18.02
C ARG A 102 9.19 0.48 -16.98
N VAL A 103 9.30 -0.54 -16.12
CA VAL A 103 8.31 -0.85 -15.08
C VAL A 103 8.92 -0.70 -13.69
N LEU A 104 9.98 -1.45 -13.36
CA LEU A 104 10.47 -1.51 -11.99
C LEU A 104 11.09 -0.19 -11.51
N VAL A 105 11.95 0.43 -12.32
CA VAL A 105 12.57 1.73 -11.98
C VAL A 105 11.52 2.81 -11.69
N PRO A 106 10.59 3.13 -12.61
CA PRO A 106 9.59 4.17 -12.37
C PRO A 106 8.60 3.79 -11.26
N THR A 107 8.25 2.51 -11.10
CA THR A 107 7.39 2.07 -10.00
C THR A 107 8.06 2.29 -8.65
N ARG A 108 9.34 1.94 -8.51
CA ARG A 108 10.12 2.18 -7.27
C ARG A 108 10.25 3.66 -6.96
N GLN A 109 10.51 4.49 -7.98
CA GLN A 109 10.55 5.93 -7.82
C GLN A 109 9.20 6.45 -7.30
N ARG A 110 8.09 6.00 -7.89
CA ARG A 110 6.75 6.44 -7.47
C ARG A 110 6.41 6.00 -6.04
N LEU A 111 6.78 4.79 -5.65
CA LEU A 111 6.62 4.30 -4.29
C LEU A 111 7.42 5.12 -3.29
N ALA A 112 8.67 5.49 -3.63
CA ALA A 112 9.48 6.36 -2.78
C ALA A 112 8.86 7.75 -2.63
N GLU A 113 8.38 8.36 -3.72
CA GLU A 113 7.68 9.66 -3.71
C GLU A 113 6.40 9.63 -2.83
N LEU A 114 5.65 8.53 -2.86
CA LEU A 114 4.47 8.33 -2.00
C LEU A 114 4.89 8.16 -0.53
N ALA A 115 5.91 7.35 -0.26
CA ALA A 115 6.41 7.12 1.09
C ALA A 115 6.95 8.41 1.73
N THR A 116 7.65 9.27 0.98
CA THR A 116 8.10 10.58 1.48
C THR A 116 6.94 11.49 1.88
N ARG A 117 5.74 11.29 1.30
CA ARG A 117 4.50 12.00 1.66
C ARG A 117 3.73 11.34 2.81
N GLY A 118 4.27 10.26 3.39
CA GLY A 118 3.61 9.49 4.44
C GLY A 118 2.57 8.48 3.93
N THR A 119 2.52 8.23 2.62
CA THR A 119 1.61 7.24 2.02
C THR A 119 2.36 5.94 1.77
N HIS A 120 1.92 4.86 2.42
CA HIS A 120 2.49 3.54 2.26
C HIS A 120 1.59 2.69 1.36
N ILE A 121 2.13 2.29 0.20
CA ILE A 121 1.42 1.40 -0.71
C ILE A 121 1.70 -0.06 -0.33
N HIS A 122 0.63 -0.84 -0.16
CA HIS A 122 0.69 -2.27 0.12
C HIS A 122 0.34 -3.12 -1.11
N TYR A 123 -0.47 -2.60 -2.03
CA TYR A 123 -0.95 -3.36 -3.20
C TYR A 123 -0.66 -2.62 -4.50
N ILE A 124 -0.23 -3.40 -5.49
CA ILE A 124 -0.04 -2.93 -6.85
C ILE A 124 -1.04 -3.67 -7.73
N VAL A 125 -1.91 -2.92 -8.40
CA VAL A 125 -2.89 -3.44 -9.35
C VAL A 125 -2.41 -3.12 -10.76
N THR A 126 -2.28 -4.12 -11.62
CA THR A 126 -1.94 -3.92 -13.03
C THR A 126 -3.21 -3.93 -13.89
N CYS A 127 -3.34 -2.93 -14.76
CA CYS A 127 -4.41 -2.87 -15.75
C CYS A 127 -4.00 -3.59 -17.05
N TYR A 128 -4.96 -3.69 -17.97
CA TYR A 128 -4.77 -4.35 -19.27
C TYR A 128 -3.59 -3.74 -20.02
N GLY A 129 -2.84 -4.58 -20.74
CA GLY A 129 -1.66 -4.15 -21.50
C GLY A 129 -0.37 -3.99 -20.70
N MET A 130 -0.40 -4.27 -19.40
CA MET A 130 0.79 -4.49 -18.58
C MET A 130 1.32 -5.92 -18.77
N PRO A 131 2.65 -6.12 -18.88
CA PRO A 131 3.24 -7.45 -18.97
C PRO A 131 3.02 -8.21 -17.64
N PRO A 132 2.60 -9.49 -17.69
CA PRO A 132 2.33 -10.27 -16.48
C PRO A 132 3.60 -10.55 -15.66
N CYS A 133 4.75 -10.64 -16.32
CA CYS A 133 6.08 -10.77 -15.72
C CYS A 133 7.15 -10.50 -16.79
N GLY A 134 8.36 -10.11 -16.37
CA GLY A 134 9.52 -10.15 -17.26
C GLY A 134 9.96 -11.59 -17.46
N ASN A 135 10.28 -11.99 -18.69
CA ASN A 135 10.87 -13.31 -18.93
C ASN A 135 12.19 -13.42 -18.16
N PRO A 136 12.43 -14.47 -17.36
CA PRO A 136 13.71 -14.63 -16.68
C PRO A 136 14.84 -14.65 -17.73
N PRO A 137 16.04 -14.17 -17.38
CA PRO A 137 17.19 -14.27 -18.26
C PRO A 137 17.36 -15.73 -18.69
N SER A 138 17.49 -15.98 -19.99
CA SER A 138 17.75 -17.31 -20.53
C SER A 138 19.05 -17.83 -19.92
N THR A 139 18.96 -18.81 -19.02
CA THR A 139 20.11 -19.56 -18.52
C THR A 139 20.54 -20.54 -19.61
N THR A 140 21.06 -20.03 -20.72
CA THR A 140 21.84 -20.85 -21.66
C THR A 140 23.27 -20.83 -21.12
N PRO A 141 23.78 -21.92 -20.52
CA PRO A 141 25.20 -21.98 -20.21
C PRO A 141 25.96 -21.80 -21.51
N ALA A 142 26.89 -20.84 -21.53
CA ALA A 142 27.83 -20.68 -22.61
C ALA A 142 28.52 -22.04 -22.81
N ALA A 143 28.40 -22.62 -24.00
CA ALA A 143 29.23 -23.76 -24.37
C ALA A 143 30.68 -23.31 -24.20
N ALA A 144 31.40 -23.95 -23.28
CA ALA A 144 32.81 -23.73 -23.08
C ALA A 144 33.56 -24.07 -24.38
N PRO A 145 34.66 -23.34 -24.68
CA PRO A 145 35.42 -23.49 -25.93
C PRO A 145 36.03 -24.88 -26.09
#